data_AF-D1PK29-F1
#
_entry.id   AF-D1PK29-F1
#
_cell.length_a   1.000
_cell.length_b   1.000
_cell.length_c   1.000
_cell.angle_alpha   90.00
_cell.angle_beta   90.00
_cell.angle_gamma   90.00
#
_symmetry.space_group_name_H-M   'P 1'
#
loop_
_entity.id
_entity.type
_entity.pdbx_description
1 polymer ?
#
loop_
_entity_poly.entity_id
_entity_poly.type
_entity_poly.pdbx_seq_one_letter_code
_entity_poly.pdbx_strand_id
1 'polypeptide(L)'
;MISHGHYEINFEGICPSFREEYFVGCSECGRLISNSEAWYDGNDYETLPYCESCYREKVGNALHPYSYKPSPVFYGGGPLYLGGGPEVDDTEQSASHTRTVLNVINRLEEYAYMKTGGSLDDGLELVTNPCTLEEHRTKVP
;
A
#
# COMPACT_ATOMS: atom_id res chain seq x y z
N MET A 1 25.28 0.67 -10.81
CA MET A 1 24.10 -0.10 -11.27
C MET A 1 24.21 -1.49 -10.67
N ILE A 2 23.55 -1.74 -9.53
CA ILE A 2 23.53 -3.07 -8.91
C ILE A 2 22.28 -3.77 -9.43
N SER A 3 22.49 -4.68 -10.39
CA SER A 3 21.47 -5.60 -10.89
C SER A 3 21.20 -6.63 -9.79
N HIS A 4 20.05 -6.55 -9.12
CA HIS A 4 19.57 -7.62 -8.25
C HIS A 4 19.09 -8.75 -9.15
N GLY A 5 19.97 -9.72 -9.37
CA GLY A 5 19.64 -10.91 -10.16
C GLY A 5 18.46 -11.64 -9.54
N HIS A 6 17.44 -11.92 -10.35
CA HIS A 6 16.36 -12.82 -9.98
C HIS A 6 16.93 -14.24 -9.92
N TYR A 7 17.32 -14.71 -8.73
CA TYR A 7 17.65 -16.11 -8.54
C TYR A 7 16.34 -16.90 -8.42
N GLU A 8 16.07 -17.78 -9.38
CA GLU A 8 15.08 -18.84 -9.19
C GLU A 8 15.72 -19.89 -8.30
N ILE A 9 15.19 -20.08 -7.09
CA ILE A 9 15.66 -21.11 -6.17
C ILE A 9 15.27 -22.45 -6.77
N ASN A 10 16.26 -23.27 -7.16
CA ASN A 10 16.03 -24.65 -7.57
C ASN A 10 15.84 -25.52 -6.31
N PHE A 11 14.68 -26.14 -6.18
CA PHE A 11 14.27 -26.90 -4.99
C PHE A 11 14.54 -28.40 -5.08
N GLU A 12 15.17 -28.89 -6.14
CA GLU A 12 15.61 -30.29 -6.20
C GLU A 12 16.67 -30.55 -5.11
N GLY A 13 16.24 -31.11 -3.97
CA GLY A 13 17.12 -31.55 -2.89
C GLY A 13 17.01 -30.78 -1.56
N ILE A 14 16.06 -29.87 -1.39
CA ILE A 14 15.87 -29.17 -0.10
C ILE A 14 14.93 -29.99 0.81
N CYS A 15 15.38 -30.29 2.03
CA CYS A 15 14.58 -30.98 3.05
C CYS A 15 13.36 -30.12 3.48
N PRO A 16 12.16 -30.70 3.64
CA PRO A 16 10.95 -29.95 4.05
C PRO A 16 11.13 -29.08 5.29
N SER A 17 11.84 -29.56 6.32
CA SER A 17 12.09 -28.80 7.55
C SER A 17 12.92 -27.54 7.31
N PHE A 18 13.94 -27.62 6.45
CA PHE A 18 14.76 -26.46 6.08
C PHE A 18 13.96 -25.46 5.24
N ARG A 19 13.06 -25.95 4.38
CA ARG A 19 12.16 -25.10 3.61
C ARG A 19 11.22 -24.30 4.52
N GLU A 20 10.63 -24.94 5.52
CA GLU A 20 9.73 -24.30 6.48
C GLU A 20 10.44 -23.31 7.41
N GLU A 21 11.70 -23.56 7.74
CA GLU A 21 12.47 -22.73 8.67
C GLU A 21 13.05 -21.45 8.01
N TYR A 22 13.41 -21.50 6.72
CA TYR A 22 14.17 -20.43 6.07
C TYR A 22 13.44 -19.72 4.93
N PHE A 23 12.26 -20.20 4.51
CA PHE A 23 11.53 -19.63 3.40
C PHE A 23 10.06 -19.39 3.72
N VAL A 24 9.49 -18.39 3.06
CA VAL A 24 8.07 -18.04 3.14
C VAL A 24 7.49 -17.91 1.74
N GLY A 25 6.18 -18.06 1.59
CA GLY A 25 5.51 -17.74 0.34
C GLY A 25 5.15 -16.26 0.29
N CYS A 26 5.46 -15.58 -0.81
CA CYS A 26 4.91 -14.26 -1.07
C CYS A 26 3.37 -14.33 -1.10
N SER A 27 2.74 -13.44 -0.36
CA SER A 27 1.28 -13.46 -0.16
C SER A 27 0.48 -13.04 -1.40
N GLU A 28 1.11 -12.39 -2.39
CA GLU A 28 0.46 -12.01 -3.66
C GLU A 28 0.68 -13.06 -4.74
N CYS A 29 1.94 -13.40 -5.04
CA CYS A 29 2.27 -14.26 -6.17
C CYS A 29 2.58 -15.72 -5.81
N GLY A 30 2.60 -16.06 -4.51
CA GLY A 30 2.95 -17.40 -4.02
C GLY A 30 4.43 -17.78 -4.19
N ARG A 31 5.26 -16.89 -4.76
CA ARG A 31 6.70 -17.14 -4.93
C ARG A 31 7.35 -17.40 -3.58
N LEU A 32 8.07 -18.51 -3.47
CA LEU A 32 8.86 -18.78 -2.28
C LEU A 32 10.07 -17.83 -2.23
N ILE A 33 10.26 -17.18 -1.10
CA ILE A 33 11.33 -16.21 -0.85
C ILE A 33 12.06 -16.57 0.44
N SER A 34 13.36 -16.30 0.50
CA SER A 34 14.11 -16.45 1.74
C SER A 34 13.53 -15.50 2.80
N ASN A 35 13.47 -15.94 4.06
CA ASN A 35 13.11 -15.09 5.20
C ASN A 35 13.88 -13.76 5.21
N SER A 36 15.16 -13.77 4.81
CA SER A 36 16.02 -12.59 4.75
C SER A 36 15.69 -11.62 3.61
N GLU A 37 14.96 -12.08 2.60
CA GLU A 37 14.59 -11.30 1.40
C GLU A 37 13.09 -10.98 1.37
N ALA A 38 12.34 -11.44 2.38
CA ALA A 38 10.93 -11.15 2.53
C ALA A 38 10.73 -9.70 2.98
N TRP A 39 9.85 -9.01 2.26
CA TRP A 39 9.38 -7.67 2.61
C TRP A 39 8.04 -7.76 3.31
N TYR A 40 7.83 -6.96 4.35
CA TYR A 40 6.66 -7.06 5.23
C TYR A 40 5.89 -5.72 5.24
N ASP A 41 4.56 -5.76 5.13
CA ASP A 41 3.70 -4.58 5.07
C ASP A 41 3.19 -4.10 6.45
N GLY A 42 4.10 -3.78 7.37
CA GLY A 42 3.74 -3.21 8.67
C GLY A 42 4.79 -3.39 9.76
N ASN A 43 4.48 -2.88 10.95
CA ASN A 43 5.34 -2.93 12.15
C ASN A 43 4.87 -3.95 13.21
N ASP A 44 3.89 -4.80 12.91
CA ASP A 44 3.26 -5.71 13.90
C ASP A 44 3.34 -7.20 13.51
N TYR A 45 3.01 -8.06 14.48
CA TYR A 45 3.22 -9.52 14.48
C TYR A 45 2.44 -10.34 13.44
N GLU A 46 1.61 -9.70 12.61
CA GLU A 46 0.78 -10.32 11.56
C GLU A 46 1.08 -9.70 10.18
N THR A 47 2.35 -9.41 9.90
CA THR A 47 2.74 -8.86 8.61
C THR A 47 2.89 -9.96 7.57
N LEU A 48 2.20 -9.78 6.44
CA LEU A 48 2.24 -10.72 5.34
C LEU A 48 3.59 -10.55 4.60
N PRO A 49 4.27 -11.65 4.25
CA PRO A 49 5.51 -11.56 3.49
C PRO A 49 5.24 -11.33 2.00
N TYR A 50 6.08 -10.54 1.36
CA TYR A 50 6.05 -10.23 -0.07
C TYR A 50 7.44 -10.34 -0.68
N CYS A 51 7.52 -10.77 -1.94
CA CYS A 51 8.75 -10.62 -2.71
C CYS A 51 8.97 -9.15 -3.08
N GLU A 52 10.21 -8.75 -3.37
CA GLU A 52 10.55 -7.35 -3.67
C GLU A 52 9.66 -6.75 -4.77
N SER A 53 9.40 -7.49 -5.86
CA SER A 53 8.58 -6.98 -6.96
C SER A 53 7.13 -6.74 -6.55
N CYS A 54 6.48 -7.72 -5.92
CA CYS A 54 5.10 -7.55 -5.44
C CYS A 54 5.02 -6.49 -4.34
N TYR A 55 6.03 -6.42 -3.47
CA TYR A 55 6.11 -5.36 -2.46
C TYR A 55 6.23 -4.00 -3.14
N ARG A 56 7.14 -3.82 -4.10
CA ARG A 56 7.33 -2.54 -4.82
C ARG A 56 6.16 -2.18 -5.73
N GLU A 57 5.47 -3.13 -6.33
CA GLU A 57 4.22 -2.87 -7.06
C GLU A 57 3.10 -2.47 -6.10
N LYS A 58 3.03 -3.09 -4.92
CA LYS A 58 2.04 -2.77 -3.88
C LYS A 58 2.32 -1.44 -3.19
N VAL A 59 3.59 -1.07 -3.04
CA VAL A 59 4.09 0.10 -2.28
C VAL A 59 4.32 1.30 -3.20
N GLY A 60 4.92 1.09 -4.38
CA GLY A 60 5.18 2.14 -5.37
C GLY A 60 3.92 2.73 -6.01
N ASN A 61 2.78 2.04 -5.90
CA ASN A 61 1.48 2.57 -6.32
C ASN A 61 0.70 3.29 -5.20
N ALA A 62 1.15 3.23 -3.95
CA ALA A 62 0.39 3.80 -2.82
C ALA A 62 0.58 5.32 -2.69
N LEU A 63 1.75 5.85 -3.10
CA LEU A 63 2.06 7.28 -3.08
C LEU A 63 2.19 7.80 -4.50
N HIS A 64 1.26 8.66 -4.89
CA HIS A 64 1.25 9.26 -6.21
C HIS A 64 2.00 10.60 -6.26
N PRO A 65 2.47 11.05 -7.44
CA PRO A 65 3.00 12.40 -7.59
C PRO A 65 1.90 13.45 -7.35
N TYR A 66 2.28 14.66 -6.97
CA TYR A 66 1.37 15.79 -6.70
C TYR A 66 0.34 16.04 -7.82
N SER A 67 0.74 15.85 -9.08
CA SER A 67 -0.14 16.05 -10.25
C SER A 67 -1.18 14.95 -10.46
N TYR A 68 -1.14 13.87 -9.66
CA TYR A 68 -2.06 12.75 -9.79
C TYR A 68 -3.48 13.15 -9.42
N LYS A 69 -4.37 13.01 -10.40
CA LYS A 69 -5.79 13.33 -10.31
C LYS A 69 -6.59 12.35 -11.17
N PRO A 70 -7.01 11.21 -10.60
CA PRO A 70 -7.81 10.24 -11.33
C PRO A 70 -9.21 10.80 -11.62
N SER A 71 -9.98 10.11 -12.46
CA SER A 71 -11.40 10.41 -12.61
C SER A 71 -12.13 10.12 -11.29
N PRO A 72 -12.96 11.06 -10.78
CA PRO A 72 -13.61 10.88 -9.48
C PRO A 72 -14.63 9.75 -9.53
N VAL A 73 -14.61 8.90 -8.50
CA VAL A 73 -15.66 7.93 -8.23
C VAL A 73 -16.61 8.55 -7.20
N PHE A 74 -17.92 8.49 -7.44
CA PHE A 74 -18.92 9.12 -6.56
C PHE A 74 -19.61 8.07 -5.68
N TYR A 75 -19.53 8.24 -4.37
CA TYR A 75 -20.11 7.29 -3.40
C TYR A 75 -21.33 7.85 -2.66
N GLY A 76 -22.34 7.01 -2.46
CA GLY A 76 -23.63 7.37 -1.85
C GLY A 76 -24.66 7.87 -2.87
N GLY A 77 -25.92 8.05 -2.42
CA GLY A 77 -27.03 8.52 -3.24
C GLY A 77 -27.59 9.84 -2.73
N GLY A 78 -27.20 10.96 -3.32
CA GLY A 78 -27.65 12.27 -2.86
C GLY A 78 -27.37 13.40 -3.84
N PRO A 79 -27.89 14.61 -3.57
CA PRO A 79 -27.75 15.75 -4.48
C PRO A 79 -26.40 16.48 -4.34
N LEU A 80 -25.62 16.19 -3.30
CA LEU A 80 -24.36 16.85 -2.98
C LEU A 80 -23.30 15.81 -2.62
N TYR A 81 -22.15 15.93 -3.26
CA TYR A 81 -20.95 15.13 -3.01
C TYR A 81 -19.83 16.06 -2.58
N LEU A 82 -19.18 15.72 -1.48
CA LEU A 82 -18.04 16.44 -0.94
C LEU A 82 -16.81 15.55 -1.07
N GLY A 83 -15.68 16.15 -1.42
CA GLY A 83 -14.40 15.46 -1.51
C GLY A 83 -13.28 16.40 -1.07
N GLY A 84 -12.18 15.81 -0.64
CA GLY A 84 -11.03 16.51 -0.08
C GLY A 84 -10.52 15.82 1.17
N GLY A 85 -9.24 16.00 1.48
CA GLY A 85 -8.67 15.48 2.69
C GLY A 85 -7.49 16.32 3.17
N PRO A 86 -6.95 15.98 4.35
CA PRO A 86 -5.91 16.79 4.98
C PRO A 86 -4.58 16.65 4.25
N GLU A 87 -3.83 17.75 4.23
CA GLU A 87 -2.39 17.77 3.99
C GLU A 87 -1.68 17.61 5.34
N VAL A 88 -0.68 16.73 5.41
CA VAL A 88 0.12 16.48 6.61
C VAL A 88 1.58 16.82 6.30
N ASP A 89 2.18 17.61 7.17
CA ASP A 89 3.59 18.03 7.13
C ASP A 89 4.47 17.09 7.95
N ASP A 90 5.77 17.04 7.65
CA ASP A 90 6.80 16.34 8.44
C ASP A 90 6.53 14.84 8.66
N THR A 91 5.97 14.16 7.67
CA THR A 91 6.02 12.71 7.65
C THR A 91 7.32 12.30 7.00
N GLU A 92 8.18 11.54 7.70
CA GLU A 92 9.17 10.73 6.99
C GLU A 92 8.41 9.97 5.90
N GLN A 93 8.64 10.34 4.63
CA GLN A 93 7.94 9.84 3.44
C GLN A 93 8.21 8.35 3.25
N SER A 94 7.69 7.54 4.16
CA SER A 94 7.78 6.11 4.11
C SER A 94 6.49 5.63 3.45
N ALA A 95 6.66 4.96 2.32
CA ALA A 95 5.55 4.39 1.59
C ALA A 95 4.78 3.33 2.43
N SER A 96 5.36 2.83 3.53
CA SER A 96 4.66 2.00 4.52
C SER A 96 3.67 2.79 5.40
N HIS A 97 3.96 4.05 5.75
CA HIS A 97 2.99 4.92 6.44
C HIS A 97 1.77 5.22 5.54
N THR A 98 2.04 5.61 4.29
CA THR A 98 1.00 5.84 3.27
C THR A 98 0.10 4.63 3.11
N ARG A 99 0.70 3.43 3.03
CA ARG A 99 -0.05 2.18 2.89
C ARG A 99 -0.92 1.87 4.10
N THR A 100 -0.39 2.08 5.32
CA THR A 100 -1.14 1.82 6.55
C THR A 100 -2.42 2.65 6.59
N VAL A 101 -2.32 3.94 6.24
CA VAL A 101 -3.47 4.85 6.15
C VAL A 101 -4.47 4.38 5.09
N LEU A 102 -4.00 4.06 3.89
CA LEU A 102 -4.87 3.61 2.80
C LEU A 102 -5.54 2.26 3.10
N ASN A 103 -4.86 1.32 3.76
CA ASN A 103 -5.46 0.04 4.17
C ASN A 103 -6.60 0.24 5.18
N VAL A 104 -6.51 1.26 6.04
CA VAL A 104 -7.59 1.59 6.98
C VAL A 104 -8.75 2.23 6.23
N ILE A 105 -8.51 3.31 5.47
CA ILE A 105 -9.57 4.08 4.81
C ILE A 105 -10.26 3.30 3.69
N ASN A 106 -9.50 2.53 2.90
CA ASN A 106 -10.02 1.77 1.77
C ASN A 106 -10.39 0.33 2.13
N ARG A 107 -10.63 0.04 3.42
CA ARG A 107 -10.88 -1.33 3.89
C ARG A 107 -12.10 -1.98 3.23
N LEU A 108 -13.14 -1.19 2.97
CA LEU A 108 -14.41 -1.68 2.41
C LEU A 108 -14.56 -1.36 0.92
N GLU A 109 -14.18 -0.14 0.52
CA GLU A 109 -14.26 0.38 -0.85
C GLU A 109 -13.11 1.37 -1.06
N GLU A 110 -12.78 1.70 -2.32
CA GLU A 110 -11.69 2.63 -2.65
C GLU A 110 -12.10 4.10 -2.46
N TYR A 111 -12.15 4.54 -1.21
CA TYR A 111 -12.56 5.88 -0.83
C TYR A 111 -11.48 6.95 -0.97
N ALA A 112 -10.20 6.62 -0.96
CA ALA A 112 -9.13 7.60 -0.98
C ALA A 112 -7.86 7.14 -1.69
N TYR A 113 -7.04 8.09 -2.09
CA TYR A 113 -5.68 7.88 -2.57
C TYR A 113 -4.74 8.90 -1.90
N MET A 114 -3.45 8.62 -1.89
CA MET A 114 -2.45 9.54 -1.33
C MET A 114 -1.51 10.04 -2.43
N LYS A 115 -1.12 11.31 -2.35
CA LYS A 115 -0.16 11.94 -3.24
C LYS A 115 0.82 12.81 -2.45
N THR A 116 1.93 13.20 -3.06
CA THR A 116 2.83 14.21 -2.47
C THR A 116 2.11 15.56 -2.40
N GLY A 117 2.24 16.28 -1.29
CA GLY A 117 1.71 17.63 -1.11
C GLY A 117 2.44 18.64 -1.99
N GLY A 118 1.72 19.64 -2.51
CA GLY A 118 2.32 20.71 -3.34
C GLY A 118 2.65 21.99 -2.57
N SER A 119 2.18 22.08 -1.32
CA SER A 119 2.22 23.24 -0.44
C SER A 119 3.31 23.17 0.63
N LEU A 120 3.87 21.98 0.89
CA LEU A 120 4.80 21.67 1.97
C LEU A 120 6.04 20.97 1.39
N ASP A 121 7.23 21.30 1.90
CA ASP A 121 8.45 20.54 1.60
C ASP A 121 8.27 19.14 2.22
N ASP A 122 8.25 18.11 1.36
CA ASP A 122 8.08 16.70 1.77
C ASP A 122 6.71 16.31 2.38
N GLY A 123 5.67 17.12 2.16
CA GLY A 123 4.32 16.83 2.66
C GLY A 123 3.59 15.68 1.94
N LEU A 124 2.61 15.09 2.62
CA LEU A 124 1.69 14.09 2.08
C LEU A 124 0.25 14.61 2.08
N GLU A 125 -0.51 14.35 1.02
CA GLU A 125 -1.92 14.70 0.90
C GLU A 125 -2.75 13.43 0.73
N LEU A 126 -3.68 13.19 1.65
CA LEU A 126 -4.71 12.16 1.53
C LEU A 126 -5.92 12.79 0.85
N VAL A 127 -6.37 12.23 -0.26
CA VAL A 127 -7.50 12.75 -1.05
C VAL A 127 -8.60 11.72 -1.09
N THR A 128 -9.79 12.12 -0.65
CA THR A 128 -11.00 11.29 -0.75
C THR A 128 -11.70 11.47 -2.10
N ASN A 129 -12.23 10.37 -2.63
CA ASN A 129 -13.21 10.37 -3.69
C ASN A 129 -14.50 11.11 -3.21
N PRO A 130 -15.19 11.84 -4.10
CA PRO A 130 -16.41 12.53 -3.72
C PRO A 130 -17.46 11.58 -3.15
N CYS A 131 -18.00 11.89 -1.98
CA CYS A 131 -19.06 11.09 -1.36
C CYS A 131 -20.14 11.97 -0.71
N THR A 132 -21.34 11.44 -0.52
CA THR A 132 -22.38 12.15 0.24
C THR A 132 -21.97 12.25 1.71
N LEU A 133 -22.50 13.24 2.44
CA LEU A 133 -22.21 13.40 3.87
C LEU A 133 -22.60 12.15 4.69
N GLU A 134 -23.69 11.48 4.31
CA GLU A 134 -24.14 10.24 4.96
C GLU A 134 -23.12 9.11 4.74
N GLU A 135 -22.69 8.92 3.49
CA GLU A 135 -21.69 7.91 3.12
C GLU A 135 -20.37 8.17 3.88
N HIS A 136 -19.90 9.43 3.89
CA HIS A 136 -18.68 9.81 4.60
C HIS A 136 -18.75 9.51 6.10
N ARG A 137 -19.90 9.76 6.75
CA ARG A 137 -20.03 9.57 8.21
C ARG A 137 -20.21 8.11 8.64
N THR A 138 -20.57 7.24 7.71
CA THR A 138 -20.95 5.86 8.02
C THR A 138 -19.98 4.82 7.49
N LYS A 139 -19.25 5.13 6.41
CA LYS A 139 -18.39 4.17 5.72
C LYS A 139 -16.95 4.62 5.50
N VAL A 140 -16.69 5.92 5.50
CA VAL A 140 -15.30 6.42 5.52
C VAL A 140 -14.85 6.43 6.99
N PRO A 141 -13.81 5.66 7.37
CA PRO A 141 -13.37 5.52 8.76
C PRO A 141 -12.88 6.80 9.42
#